data_AF-A0A928KI17-F1
#
_entry.id   AF-A0A928KI17-F1
#
_cell.length_a   1.000
_cell.length_b   1.000
_cell.length_c   1.000
_cell.angle_alpha   90.00
_cell.angle_beta   90.00
_cell.angle_gamma   90.00
#
_symmetry.space_group_name_H-M   'P 1'
#
loop_
_entity.id
_entity.type
_entity.pdbx_description
1 polymer ?
#
loop_
_entity_poly.entity_id
_entity_poly.type
_entity_poly.pdbx_seq_one_letter_code
_entity_poly.pdbx_strand_id
1 'polypeptide(L)'
;MKKLLYILLTINIITLIIAFFMLLGNSFIYAIIFSVLGLLELVPIFALISSIDRIESLEDEVSYLYYKLKKFEEENTEIPDSTSSPITTNPDSAIGTWKCVKCGTVNKANTNHCSNCKASYSPLINPTSNPYEKKKISRWVKYK
;
A
#
# COMPACT_ATOMS: atom_id res chain seq x y z
N MET A 1 -17.25 14.60 9.76
CA MET A 1 -17.99 13.57 10.53
C MET A 1 -17.50 13.42 11.97
N LYS A 2 -16.18 13.51 12.22
CA LYS A 2 -15.56 13.49 13.56
C LYS A 2 -16.23 14.39 14.62
N LYS A 3 -16.59 15.63 14.27
CA LYS A 3 -17.29 16.56 15.19
C LYS A 3 -18.63 16.00 15.69
N LEU A 4 -19.39 15.31 14.84
CA LEU A 4 -20.67 14.70 15.22
C LEU A 4 -20.47 13.54 16.20
N LEU A 5 -19.42 12.74 16.02
CA LEU A 5 -19.07 11.67 16.95
C LEU A 5 -18.65 12.17 18.32
N TYR A 6 -17.90 13.28 18.39
CA TYR A 6 -17.61 13.91 19.67
C TYR A 6 -18.87 14.45 20.35
N ILE A 7 -19.79 15.04 19.60
CA ILE A 7 -21.09 15.47 20.14
C ILE A 7 -21.91 14.27 20.64
N LEU A 8 -21.93 13.17 19.89
CA LEU A 8 -22.62 11.95 20.32
C LEU A 8 -21.98 11.36 21.59
N LEU A 9 -20.65 11.34 21.66
CA LEU A 9 -19.90 10.87 22.83
C LEU A 9 -20.22 11.71 24.07
N THR A 10 -20.25 13.05 23.95
CA THR A 10 -20.58 13.92 25.08
C THR A 10 -22.01 13.74 25.54
N ILE A 11 -22.97 13.63 24.61
CA ILE A 11 -24.36 13.32 24.94
C ILE A 11 -24.46 11.97 25.67
N ASN A 12 -23.77 10.93 25.19
CA ASN A 12 -23.85 9.61 25.81
C ASN A 12 -23.27 9.59 27.24
N ILE A 13 -22.16 10.30 27.47
CA ILE A 13 -21.58 10.47 28.82
C ILE A 13 -22.56 11.22 29.74
N ILE A 14 -23.18 12.31 29.27
CA ILE A 14 -24.15 13.07 30.08
C ILE A 14 -25.36 12.18 30.43
N THR A 15 -25.89 11.43 29.47
CA THR A 15 -26.98 10.49 29.68
C THR A 15 -26.61 9.41 30.69
N LEU A 16 -25.40 8.85 30.58
CA LEU A 16 -24.88 7.84 31.52
C LEU A 16 -24.83 8.37 32.95
N ILE A 17 -24.35 9.61 33.14
CA ILE A 17 -24.28 10.26 34.46
C ILE A 17 -25.68 10.48 35.03
N ILE A 18 -26.60 11.02 34.24
CA ILE A 18 -27.98 11.28 34.69
C ILE A 18 -28.67 9.96 35.09
N ALA A 19 -28.57 8.94 34.23
CA ALA A 19 -29.15 7.63 34.48
C ALA A 19 -28.55 6.95 35.72
N PHE A 20 -27.23 7.10 35.94
CA PHE A 20 -26.57 6.59 37.14
C PHE A 20 -27.17 7.18 38.43
N PHE A 21 -27.34 8.51 38.50
CA PHE A 21 -27.93 9.14 39.67
C PHE A 21 -29.40 8.75 39.88
N MET A 22 -30.18 8.58 38.80
CA MET A 22 -31.55 8.07 38.92
C MET A 22 -31.59 6.63 39.46
N LEU A 23 -30.71 5.75 38.96
CA LEU A 23 -30.64 4.37 39.44
C LEU A 23 -30.12 4.26 40.87
N LEU A 24 -29.21 5.15 41.29
CA LEU A 24 -28.66 5.18 42.65
C LEU A 24 -29.76 5.38 43.70
N GLY A 25 -30.78 6.18 43.38
CA GLY A 25 -31.95 6.39 44.24
C GLY A 25 -32.87 5.17 44.35
N ASN A 26 -32.80 4.22 43.40
CA ASN A 26 -33.61 3.01 43.40
C ASN A 26 -32.85 1.82 44.02
N SER A 27 -31.65 1.51 43.51
CA SER A 27 -30.79 0.48 44.08
C SER A 27 -29.33 0.68 43.71
N PHE A 28 -28.46 0.51 44.70
CA PHE A 28 -27.02 0.65 44.53
C PHE A 28 -26.40 -0.39 43.59
N ILE A 29 -26.85 -1.65 43.66
CA ILE A 29 -26.30 -2.75 42.86
C ILE A 29 -26.56 -2.53 41.36
N TYR A 30 -27.81 -2.18 40.98
CA TYR A 30 -28.10 -1.90 39.57
C TYR A 30 -27.34 -0.67 39.05
N ALA A 31 -27.11 0.35 39.89
CA ALA A 31 -26.32 1.51 39.50
C ALA A 31 -24.86 1.14 39.16
N ILE A 32 -24.22 0.24 39.93
CA ILE A 32 -22.86 -0.25 39.63
C ILE A 32 -22.85 -1.04 38.33
N ILE A 33 -23.76 -2.01 38.18
CA ILE A 33 -23.81 -2.87 36.99
C ILE A 33 -24.02 -2.02 35.74
N PHE A 34 -24.96 -1.07 35.80
CA PHE A 34 -25.24 -0.13 34.71
C PHE A 34 -24.03 0.75 34.38
N SER A 35 -23.31 1.26 35.40
CA SER A 35 -22.11 2.06 35.17
C SER A 35 -21.02 1.27 34.44
N VAL A 36 -20.78 0.01 34.83
CA VAL A 36 -19.78 -0.85 34.16
C VAL A 36 -20.19 -1.12 32.70
N LEU A 37 -21.46 -1.45 32.46
CA LEU A 37 -21.99 -1.66 31.11
C LEU A 37 -21.91 -0.40 30.25
N GLY A 38 -22.28 0.76 30.81
CA GLY A 38 -22.22 2.03 30.10
C GLY A 38 -20.79 2.46 29.76
N LEU A 39 -19.81 2.18 30.62
CA LEU A 39 -18.40 2.39 30.28
C LEU A 39 -17.93 1.46 29.15
N LEU A 40 -18.41 0.22 29.13
CA LEU A 40 -18.11 -0.72 28.05
C LEU A 40 -18.66 -0.24 26.70
N GLU A 41 -19.82 0.43 26.70
CA GLU A 41 -20.42 1.04 25.50
C GLU A 41 -19.58 2.19 24.92
N LEU A 42 -18.73 2.84 25.71
CA LEU A 42 -17.84 3.89 25.20
C LEU A 42 -16.74 3.36 24.29
N VAL A 43 -16.30 2.10 24.50
CA VAL A 43 -15.21 1.46 23.74
C VAL A 43 -15.44 1.49 22.22
N PRO A 44 -16.59 1.04 21.68
CA PRO A 44 -16.84 1.11 20.24
C PRO A 44 -16.89 2.54 19.71
N ILE A 45 -17.37 3.52 20.48
CA ILE A 45 -17.39 4.93 20.06
C ILE A 45 -15.95 5.46 19.91
N PHE A 46 -15.07 5.16 20.87
CA PHE A 46 -13.66 5.51 20.79
C PHE A 46 -12.96 4.80 19.63
N ALA A 47 -13.23 3.52 19.42
CA ALA A 47 -12.68 2.76 18.28
C ALA A 47 -13.10 3.39 16.94
N LEU A 48 -14.35 3.86 16.84
CA LEU A 48 -14.87 4.48 15.63
C LEU A 48 -14.29 5.89 15.37
N ILE A 49 -14.01 6.65 16.43
CA ILE A 49 -13.28 7.93 16.30
C ILE A 49 -11.86 7.66 15.79
N SER A 50 -11.17 6.67 16.36
CA SER A 50 -9.81 6.31 15.94
C SER A 50 -9.75 5.80 14.50
N SER A 51 -10.74 5.03 14.05
CA SER A 51 -10.78 4.54 12.68
C SER A 51 -11.00 5.67 11.67
N ILE A 52 -11.84 6.66 12.00
CA ILE A 52 -12.05 7.84 11.15
C ILE A 52 -10.78 8.68 11.05
N ASP A 53 -10.07 8.89 12.17
CA ASP A 53 -8.79 9.63 12.16
C ASP A 53 -7.76 8.94 11.25
N ARG A 54 -7.75 7.61 11.26
CA ARG A 54 -6.89 6.83 10.38
C ARG A 54 -7.29 6.96 8.91
N ILE A 55 -8.59 6.99 8.61
CA ILE A 55 -9.08 7.19 7.24
C ILE A 55 -8.69 8.58 6.70
N GLU A 56 -8.87 9.63 7.51
CA GLU A 56 -8.50 11.00 7.15
C GLU A 56 -7.00 11.10 6.86
N SER A 57 -6.16 10.49 7.70
CA SER A 57 -4.71 10.40 7.46
C SER A 57 -4.37 9.67 6.16
N LEU A 58 -5.09 8.60 5.82
CA LEU A 58 -4.87 7.86 4.58
C LEU A 58 -5.27 8.70 3.35
N GLU A 59 -6.37 9.45 3.44
CA GLU A 59 -6.83 10.34 2.37
C GLU A 59 -5.80 11.44 2.08
N ASP A 60 -5.19 12.01 3.11
CA ASP A 60 -4.10 12.98 3.00
C ASP A 60 -2.85 12.38 2.33
N GLU A 61 -2.46 11.16 2.73
CA GLU A 61 -1.32 10.45 2.13
C GLU A 61 -1.55 10.15 0.64
N VAL A 62 -2.75 9.70 0.27
CA VAL A 62 -3.11 9.43 -1.13
C VAL A 62 -3.09 10.72 -1.95
N SER A 63 -3.65 11.81 -1.41
CA SER A 63 -3.66 13.12 -2.05
C SER A 63 -2.24 13.66 -2.25
N TYR A 64 -1.37 13.49 -1.25
CA TYR A 64 0.03 13.86 -1.32
C TYR A 64 0.79 13.03 -2.36
N LEU A 65 0.59 11.71 -2.39
CA LEU A 65 1.22 10.83 -3.38
C LEU A 65 0.78 11.18 -4.79
N TYR A 66 -0.52 11.46 -5.01
CA TYR A 66 -1.04 11.87 -6.32
C TYR A 66 -0.41 13.19 -6.77
N TYR A 67 -0.35 14.19 -5.89
CA TYR A 67 0.33 15.46 -6.16
C TYR A 67 1.81 15.25 -6.53
N LYS A 68 2.52 14.40 -5.79
CA LYS A 68 3.94 14.10 -6.03
C LYS A 68 4.14 13.38 -7.36
N LEU A 69 3.26 12.44 -7.72
CA LEU A 69 3.31 11.71 -8.98
C LEU A 69 3.07 12.66 -10.16
N LYS A 70 2.07 13.54 -10.04
CA LYS A 70 1.79 14.60 -11.04
C LYS A 70 2.98 15.55 -11.23
N LYS A 71 3.64 15.96 -10.13
CA LYS A 71 4.84 16.79 -10.21
C LYS A 71 5.98 16.12 -10.99
N PHE A 72 6.20 14.81 -10.77
CA PHE A 72 7.19 14.06 -11.54
C PHE A 72 6.78 13.89 -13.01
N GLU A 73 5.49 13.77 -13.31
CA GLU A 73 4.99 13.72 -14.69
C GLU A 73 5.25 15.06 -15.43
N GLU A 74 4.98 16.19 -14.78
CA GLU A 74 5.25 17.53 -15.32
C GLU A 74 6.76 17.78 -15.49
N GLU A 75 7.59 17.40 -14.52
CA GLU A 75 9.06 17.53 -14.58
C GLU A 75 9.68 16.68 -15.73
N ASN A 76 9.11 15.51 -16.03
CA ASN A 76 9.52 14.71 -17.18
C ASN A 76 9.01 15.25 -18.53
N THR A 77 8.08 16.21 -18.53
CA THR A 77 7.52 16.80 -19.76
C THR A 77 8.34 18.01 -20.25
N GLU A 78 9.16 18.64 -19.40
CA GLU A 78 9.98 19.81 -19.75
C GLU A 78 11.43 19.49 -20.19
N ILE A 79 11.69 18.30 -20.74
CA ILE A 79 12.91 18.06 -21.52
C ILE A 79 12.57 18.14 -23.02
N PRO A 80 12.73 19.30 -23.68
CA PRO A 80 12.96 19.31 -25.11
C PRO A 80 14.45 19.01 -25.30
N ASP A 81 14.84 17.76 -25.48
CA ASP A 81 15.99 17.55 -26.35
C ASP A 81 16.06 16.21 -27.06
N SER A 82 16.39 16.41 -28.33
CA SER A 82 16.88 15.48 -29.31
C SER A 82 17.95 14.51 -28.77
N THR A 83 17.95 13.31 -29.36
CA THR A 83 19.00 12.27 -29.28
C THR A 83 19.01 11.37 -28.05
N SER A 84 18.05 10.44 -27.98
CA SER A 84 18.38 9.01 -28.17
C SER A 84 17.08 8.22 -28.39
N SER A 85 17.12 7.30 -29.35
CA SER A 85 15.98 6.56 -29.91
C SER A 85 14.94 6.09 -28.89
N PRO A 86 13.62 6.18 -29.20
CA PRO A 86 12.62 5.54 -28.37
C PRO A 86 12.83 4.03 -28.46
N ILE A 87 13.27 3.43 -27.35
CA ILE A 87 13.05 2.02 -27.11
C ILE A 87 11.53 1.87 -27.05
N THR A 88 10.94 1.39 -28.14
CA THR A 88 9.55 0.93 -28.19
C THR A 88 9.43 -0.30 -27.28
N THR A 89 9.32 -0.10 -25.98
CA THR A 89 8.93 -1.15 -25.04
C THR A 89 7.46 -1.45 -25.26
N ASN A 90 7.18 -2.37 -26.18
CA ASN A 90 5.94 -3.13 -26.14
C ASN A 90 5.83 -3.77 -24.75
N PRO A 91 4.68 -3.70 -24.05
CA PRO A 91 4.51 -4.27 -22.71
C PRO A 91 4.75 -5.79 -22.66
N ASP A 92 4.75 -6.45 -23.83
CA ASP A 92 4.96 -7.90 -24.00
C ASP A 92 6.42 -8.30 -24.28
N SER A 93 7.35 -7.33 -24.29
CA SER A 93 8.77 -7.58 -24.57
C SER A 93 9.60 -7.70 -23.29
N ALA A 94 10.56 -8.63 -23.28
CA ALA A 94 11.41 -8.86 -22.10
C ALA A 94 12.32 -7.66 -21.79
N ILE A 95 12.28 -7.16 -20.55
CA ILE A 95 13.11 -6.02 -20.10
C ILE A 95 14.62 -6.36 -20.11
N GLY A 96 14.95 -7.61 -19.85
CA GLY A 96 16.33 -8.12 -19.81
C GLY A 96 16.52 -9.34 -20.70
N THR A 97 17.77 -9.81 -20.77
CA THR A 97 18.07 -11.13 -21.35
C THR A 97 17.26 -12.20 -20.62
N TRP A 98 16.63 -13.10 -21.37
CA TRP A 98 15.75 -14.13 -20.80
C TRP A 98 16.07 -15.51 -21.38
N LYS A 99 15.90 -16.54 -20.55
CA LYS A 99 16.08 -17.93 -20.98
C LYS A 99 14.72 -18.55 -21.31
N CYS A 100 14.59 -19.11 -22.51
CA CYS A 100 13.38 -19.82 -22.90
C CYS A 100 13.25 -21.13 -22.12
N VAL A 101 12.09 -21.36 -21.48
CA VAL A 101 11.84 -22.60 -20.73
C VAL A 101 11.63 -23.81 -21.66
N LYS A 102 11.15 -23.60 -22.89
CA LYS A 102 10.91 -24.70 -23.84
C LYS A 102 12.19 -25.30 -24.43
N CYS A 103 13.16 -24.48 -24.80
CA CYS A 103 14.36 -24.94 -25.52
C CYS A 103 15.69 -24.51 -24.87
N GLY A 104 15.65 -23.76 -23.77
CA GLY A 104 16.85 -23.31 -23.06
C GLY A 104 17.64 -22.19 -23.74
N THR A 105 17.23 -21.71 -24.92
CA THR A 105 17.91 -20.63 -25.64
C THR A 105 17.82 -19.31 -24.87
N VAL A 106 18.95 -18.59 -24.80
CA VAL A 106 19.05 -17.26 -24.20
C VAL A 106 18.75 -16.20 -25.26
N ASN A 107 17.70 -15.41 -25.06
CA ASN A 107 17.23 -14.38 -25.98
C ASN A 107 17.57 -12.98 -25.46
N LYS A 108 17.70 -12.01 -26.38
CA LYS A 108 18.07 -10.62 -26.06
C LYS A 108 16.92 -9.87 -25.37
N ALA A 109 17.26 -8.80 -24.65
CA ALA A 109 16.26 -7.85 -24.18
C ALA A 109 15.43 -7.28 -25.35
N ASN A 110 14.24 -6.77 -25.05
CA ASN A 110 13.23 -6.26 -25.96
C ASN A 110 12.72 -7.28 -27.00
N THR A 111 12.85 -8.58 -26.73
CA THR A 111 12.26 -9.64 -27.56
C THR A 111 11.04 -10.26 -26.89
N ASN A 112 10.01 -10.54 -27.69
CA ASN A 112 8.75 -11.18 -27.26
C ASN A 112 8.61 -12.63 -27.75
N HIS A 113 9.54 -13.12 -28.57
CA HIS A 113 9.58 -14.50 -29.06
C HIS A 113 10.99 -15.08 -28.96
N CYS A 114 11.09 -16.39 -28.71
CA CYS A 114 12.36 -17.08 -28.70
C CYS A 114 12.95 -17.18 -30.12
N SER A 115 14.24 -16.83 -30.26
CA SER A 115 14.97 -16.90 -31.54
C SER A 115 15.11 -18.31 -32.10
N ASN A 116 14.96 -19.35 -31.28
CA ASN A 116 15.11 -20.75 -31.70
C ASN A 116 13.75 -21.43 -31.93
N CYS A 117 12.91 -21.50 -30.89
CA CYS A 117 11.65 -22.24 -30.94
C CYS A 117 10.39 -21.39 -31.21
N LYS A 118 10.56 -20.07 -31.40
CA LYS A 118 9.47 -19.09 -31.62
C LYS A 118 8.42 -19.00 -30.51
N ALA A 119 8.64 -19.65 -29.37
CA ALA A 119 7.75 -19.56 -28.21
C ALA A 119 7.68 -18.11 -27.70
N SER A 120 6.48 -17.67 -27.33
CA SER A 120 6.27 -16.33 -26.77
C SER A 120 6.93 -16.18 -25.40
N TYR A 121 7.41 -14.97 -25.14
CA TYR A 121 7.91 -14.55 -23.85
C TYR A 121 6.74 -14.42 -22.86
N SER A 122 6.97 -14.83 -21.62
CA SER A 122 6.04 -14.57 -20.51
C SER A 122 6.86 -14.28 -19.26
N PRO A 123 6.63 -13.14 -18.57
CA PRO A 123 7.39 -12.77 -17.37
C PRO A 123 7.14 -13.71 -16.18
N LEU A 124 6.04 -14.47 -16.17
CA LEU A 124 5.76 -15.45 -15.11
C LEU A 124 6.54 -16.76 -15.29
N ILE A 125 6.89 -17.10 -16.54
CA ILE A 125 7.45 -18.42 -16.88
C ILE A 125 8.94 -18.30 -17.18
N ASN A 126 9.35 -17.23 -17.84
CA ASN A 126 10.69 -17.10 -18.39
C ASN A 126 11.55 -16.26 -17.44
N PRO A 127 12.59 -16.84 -16.82
CA PRO A 127 13.47 -16.08 -15.94
C PRO A 127 14.21 -15.01 -16.75
N THR A 128 14.07 -13.76 -16.33
CA THR A 128 14.89 -12.65 -16.79
C THR A 128 16.11 -12.55 -15.87
N SER A 129 17.30 -12.42 -16.45
CA SER A 129 18.43 -11.90 -15.68
C SER A 129 18.18 -10.41 -15.50
N ASN A 130 17.97 -9.97 -14.27
CA ASN A 130 17.83 -8.55 -13.98
C ASN A 130 19.12 -7.83 -14.45
N PRO A 131 19.04 -6.85 -15.37
CA PRO A 131 20.23 -6.12 -15.84
C PRO A 131 20.95 -5.36 -14.72
N TYR A 132 20.30 -5.15 -13.56
CA TYR A 132 20.87 -4.51 -12.38
C TYR A 132 21.41 -5.48 -11.33
N GLU A 133 21.30 -6.79 -11.54
CA GLU A 133 21.86 -7.77 -10.61
C GLU A 133 23.38 -7.89 -10.81
N LYS A 134 24.12 -7.02 -10.11
CA LYS A 134 25.58 -7.13 -10.01
C LYS A 134 25.94 -8.47 -9.39
N LYS A 135 26.31 -9.44 -10.21
CA LYS A 135 26.93 -10.70 -9.77
C LYS A 135 28.16 -10.32 -8.94
N LYS A 136 28.11 -10.52 -7.61
CA LYS A 136 29.29 -10.38 -6.73
C LYS A 136 30.32 -11.41 -7.19
N ILE A 137 31.26 -11.00 -8.02
CA ILE A 137 32.45 -11.79 -8.33
C ILE A 137 33.32 -11.72 -7.08
N SER A 138 33.19 -12.69 -6.17
CA SER A 138 34.12 -12.88 -5.07
C SER A 138 35.46 -13.34 -5.65
N ARG A 139 36.31 -12.36 -5.98
CA ARG A 139 37.69 -12.60 -6.40
C ARG A 139 38.51 -13.01 -5.16
N TRP A 140 38.46 -14.28 -4.80
CA TRP A 140 39.47 -14.90 -3.94
C TRP A 140 40.41 -15.72 -4.82
N VAL A 141 41.45 -15.07 -5.35
CA VAL A 141 42.61 -15.78 -5.87
C VAL A 141 43.55 -15.99 -4.69
N LYS A 142 43.54 -17.19 -4.10
CA LYS A 142 44.64 -17.63 -3.23
C LYS A 142 45.86 -17.85 -4.13
N TYR A 143 46.87 -17.00 -4.00
CA TYR A 143 48.22 -17.37 -4.43
C TYR A 143 48.83 -18.31 -3.40
N LYS A 144 49.49 -19.33 -3.94
CA LYS A 144 50.07 -20.48 -3.26
C LYS A 144 51.45 -20.12 -2.70
#